data_AF-A0A0H3DT57-F1
#
_entry.id   AF-A0A0H3DT57-F1
#
_cell.length_a   1.000
_cell.length_b   1.000
_cell.length_c   1.000
_cell.angle_alpha   90.00
_cell.angle_beta   90.00
_cell.angle_gamma   90.00
#
_symmetry.space_group_name_H-M   'P 1'
#
loop_
_entity.id
_entity.type
_entity.pdbx_description
1 polymer ?
#
loop_
_entity_poly.entity_id
_entity_poly.type
_entity_poly.pdbx_seq_one_letter_code
_entity_poly.pdbx_strand_id
1 'polypeptide(L)'
;MMKNRQFILLLSLLPLTTPLAYAAPTRAALSGSYQAGGALADSQNAIALGNGAHVTTGAHSAVAVGVGAAITSSLDGIAIGSQAAIQGKADGATAIGSGSQIDSNNVGSNAIGINSHVHADAAGANAIGDTASVGSAAAGANAIGTFSRVGDNASGAVALGSDASVGDNARSSVAIGDHASVASGTTNAVSIGDHSTNQRSQSVSFGDAAHQRQLTHVAAGTQSTDAVNLGQLNSVAKAGQQRQQQLLHNSVSIHANQQNIAGNSQQIDDNGQQITANAQEVRDNGQRIHRNAQTIQRNWRAVNAWQSGVSRHLGAMQHQIDNNRHEMRQIAAKDAALAGLFQPYSVGKFNASAALGGYKDQQAVAVGVGYRFTHQLAAKAGAAFNDNSLEYNVGVNYEFN
;
A
#
# COMPACT_ATOMS: atom_id res chain seq x y z
N MET A 1 -31.76 -48.70 -128.23
CA MET A 1 -31.14 -49.43 -127.10
C MET A 1 -30.87 -48.40 -126.00
N MET A 2 -31.65 -48.37 -124.92
CA MET A 2 -31.28 -48.87 -123.57
C MET A 2 -29.93 -48.29 -123.08
N LYS A 3 -29.80 -47.57 -121.96
CA LYS A 3 -30.41 -47.80 -120.62
C LYS A 3 -30.35 -46.54 -119.74
N ASN A 4 -31.26 -46.52 -118.77
CA ASN A 4 -31.56 -45.49 -117.77
C ASN A 4 -30.64 -45.52 -116.53
N ARG A 5 -30.40 -44.32 -115.95
CA ARG A 5 -30.32 -43.93 -114.51
C ARG A 5 -29.22 -44.53 -113.59
N GLN A 6 -28.43 -43.67 -112.93
CA GLN A 6 -28.59 -43.27 -111.50
C GLN A 6 -27.50 -42.28 -110.99
N PHE A 7 -27.95 -41.32 -110.15
CA PHE A 7 -27.33 -40.65 -108.97
C PHE A 7 -25.88 -40.12 -109.04
N ILE A 8 -25.62 -38.81 -108.98
CA ILE A 8 -25.66 -37.85 -107.83
C ILE A 8 -24.49 -38.00 -106.83
N LEU A 9 -23.80 -36.86 -106.64
CA LEU A 9 -22.82 -36.47 -105.63
C LEU A 9 -21.38 -36.99 -105.76
N LEU A 10 -20.58 -36.30 -106.58
CA LEU A 10 -19.17 -36.04 -106.24
C LEU A 10 -19.16 -35.08 -105.04
N LEU A 11 -19.12 -35.61 -103.82
CA LEU A 11 -18.74 -34.83 -102.65
C LEU A 11 -17.21 -34.69 -102.70
N SER A 12 -16.74 -33.67 -103.41
CA SER A 12 -15.34 -33.28 -103.39
C SER A 12 -14.93 -32.98 -101.95
N LEU A 13 -14.05 -33.81 -101.39
CA LEU A 13 -13.26 -33.46 -100.21
C LEU A 13 -12.42 -32.21 -100.53
N LEU A 14 -12.99 -31.04 -100.25
CA LEU A 14 -12.23 -29.83 -99.99
C LEU A 14 -12.24 -29.67 -98.47
N PRO A 15 -11.09 -29.76 -97.77
CA PRO A 15 -11.04 -29.27 -96.41
C PRO A 15 -11.27 -27.76 -96.46
N LEU A 16 -12.47 -27.34 -96.08
CA LEU A 16 -12.80 -25.95 -95.82
C LEU A 16 -12.18 -25.56 -94.46
N THR A 17 -10.85 -25.50 -94.38
CA THR A 17 -10.14 -25.17 -93.14
C THR A 17 -8.88 -24.33 -93.37
N THR A 18 -8.72 -23.64 -94.51
CA THR A 18 -7.61 -22.68 -94.62
C THR A 18 -7.98 -21.42 -93.84
N PRO A 19 -7.27 -21.08 -92.74
CA PRO A 19 -7.44 -19.77 -92.12
C PRO A 19 -7.12 -18.69 -93.16
N LEU A 20 -7.90 -17.61 -93.16
CA LEU A 20 -7.63 -16.41 -93.94
C LEU A 20 -6.34 -15.76 -93.42
N ALA A 21 -5.18 -16.26 -93.82
CA ALA A 21 -3.90 -15.60 -93.62
C ALA A 21 -3.77 -14.49 -94.67
N TYR A 22 -4.20 -13.27 -94.33
CA TYR A 22 -3.96 -12.12 -95.20
C TYR A 22 -2.53 -11.61 -94.98
N ALA A 23 -1.58 -12.13 -95.75
CA ALA A 23 -0.24 -11.58 -95.87
C ALA A 23 0.09 -11.37 -97.36
N ALA A 24 -0.10 -10.16 -97.86
CA ALA A 24 0.42 -9.75 -99.17
C ALA A 24 1.77 -9.03 -98.98
N PRO A 25 2.81 -9.27 -99.81
CA PRO A 25 4.04 -8.50 -99.75
C PRO A 25 3.88 -7.22 -100.58
N THR A 26 4.18 -6.05 -100.03
CA THR A 26 4.35 -4.83 -100.85
C THR A 26 5.53 -3.98 -100.38
N ARG A 27 6.24 -3.38 -101.34
CA ARG A 27 7.38 -2.49 -101.12
C ARG A 27 6.91 -1.09 -100.69
N ALA A 28 7.75 -0.46 -99.86
CA ALA A 28 7.80 0.95 -99.41
C ALA A 28 6.65 1.46 -98.52
N ALA A 29 6.89 1.52 -97.21
CA ALA A 29 6.04 2.19 -96.23
C ALA A 29 6.57 3.60 -95.88
N LEU A 30 5.68 4.60 -95.89
CA LEU A 30 5.90 5.96 -95.37
C LEU A 30 5.43 6.03 -93.89
N SER A 31 5.92 7.05 -93.17
CA SER A 31 5.71 7.26 -91.72
C SER A 31 4.24 7.14 -91.31
N GLY A 32 3.96 6.25 -90.35
CA GLY A 32 2.61 5.98 -89.82
C GLY A 32 1.86 4.78 -90.42
N SER A 33 2.47 4.00 -91.32
CA SER A 33 1.89 2.74 -91.85
C SER A 33 2.55 1.50 -91.22
N TYR A 34 1.78 0.45 -90.86
CA TYR A 34 2.33 -0.87 -90.48
C TYR A 34 1.83 -1.99 -91.41
N GLN A 35 2.79 -2.77 -91.92
CA GLN A 35 2.57 -4.02 -92.66
C GLN A 35 2.59 -5.22 -91.71
N ALA A 36 1.69 -6.19 -91.93
CA ALA A 36 1.71 -7.51 -91.31
C ALA A 36 2.83 -8.37 -91.95
N GLY A 37 3.97 -8.47 -91.28
CA GLY A 37 5.12 -9.27 -91.71
C GLY A 37 5.56 -10.21 -90.61
N GLY A 38 5.34 -11.52 -90.79
CA GLY A 38 5.90 -12.57 -89.93
C GLY A 38 5.13 -12.84 -88.62
N ALA A 39 3.85 -12.46 -88.52
CA ALA A 39 3.00 -12.94 -87.44
C ALA A 39 2.53 -14.38 -87.71
N LEU A 40 2.45 -15.22 -86.69
CA LEU A 40 2.04 -16.62 -86.76
C LEU A 40 0.88 -16.86 -85.80
N ALA A 41 -0.24 -17.37 -86.31
CA ALA A 41 -1.40 -17.75 -85.52
C ALA A 41 -1.71 -19.24 -85.78
N ASP A 42 -1.09 -20.13 -85.03
CA ASP A 42 -1.09 -21.59 -85.25
C ASP A 42 -2.21 -22.32 -84.48
N SER A 43 -3.24 -21.60 -84.02
CA SER A 43 -4.31 -22.12 -83.16
C SER A 43 -5.70 -21.63 -83.59
N GLN A 44 -6.76 -22.33 -83.16
CA GLN A 44 -8.14 -21.97 -83.52
C GLN A 44 -8.56 -20.65 -82.87
N ASN A 45 -9.28 -19.82 -83.62
CA ASN A 45 -9.78 -18.50 -83.18
C ASN A 45 -8.70 -17.53 -82.68
N ALA A 46 -7.43 -17.73 -83.06
CA ALA A 46 -6.33 -16.91 -82.62
C ALA A 46 -6.16 -15.62 -83.45
N ILE A 47 -5.68 -14.56 -82.80
CA ILE A 47 -5.31 -13.29 -83.42
C ILE A 47 -3.83 -13.04 -83.13
N ALA A 48 -3.01 -12.85 -84.18
CA ALA A 48 -1.61 -12.43 -84.06
C ALA A 48 -1.37 -11.19 -84.94
N LEU A 49 -0.90 -10.09 -84.34
CA LEU A 49 -0.65 -8.82 -85.04
C LEU A 49 0.68 -8.20 -84.60
N GLY A 50 1.61 -8.02 -85.54
CA GLY A 50 2.92 -7.43 -85.30
C GLY A 50 4.06 -8.31 -85.80
N ASN A 51 5.23 -7.73 -86.07
CA ASN A 51 6.39 -8.49 -86.53
C ASN A 51 6.85 -9.48 -85.45
N GLY A 52 6.88 -10.78 -85.77
CA GLY A 52 7.23 -11.83 -84.81
C GLY A 52 6.17 -12.11 -83.75
N ALA A 53 4.96 -11.57 -83.87
CA ALA A 53 3.86 -11.96 -82.99
C ALA A 53 3.49 -13.43 -83.22
N HIS A 54 3.37 -14.24 -82.16
CA HIS A 54 3.14 -15.69 -82.28
C HIS A 54 2.11 -16.20 -81.28
N VAL A 55 1.04 -16.80 -81.79
CA VAL A 55 0.13 -17.65 -80.99
C VAL A 55 0.38 -19.10 -81.39
N THR A 56 0.91 -19.90 -80.47
CA THR A 56 1.29 -21.29 -80.77
C THR A 56 0.09 -22.23 -80.80
N THR A 57 0.27 -23.41 -81.40
CA THR A 57 -0.72 -24.50 -81.35
C THR A 57 -1.14 -24.80 -79.90
N GLY A 58 -2.44 -24.97 -79.68
CA GLY A 58 -3.03 -25.23 -78.37
C GLY A 58 -3.45 -23.98 -77.59
N ALA A 59 -3.06 -22.77 -78.03
CA ALA A 59 -3.53 -21.50 -77.46
C ALA A 59 -4.80 -21.00 -78.17
N HIS A 60 -5.93 -21.68 -77.98
CA HIS A 60 -7.19 -21.35 -78.66
C HIS A 60 -7.78 -20.01 -78.17
N SER A 61 -8.46 -19.29 -79.06
CA SER A 61 -9.13 -18.01 -78.75
C SER A 61 -8.21 -16.91 -78.19
N ALA A 62 -6.90 -17.02 -78.43
CA ALA A 62 -5.90 -16.14 -77.86
C ALA A 62 -5.57 -14.94 -78.77
N VAL A 63 -5.16 -13.83 -78.16
CA VAL A 63 -4.90 -12.55 -78.85
C VAL A 63 -3.50 -12.04 -78.52
N ALA A 64 -2.58 -12.06 -79.49
CA ALA A 64 -1.23 -11.50 -79.40
C ALA A 64 -1.10 -10.26 -80.31
N VAL A 65 -0.85 -9.09 -79.73
CA VAL A 65 -0.74 -7.82 -80.46
C VAL A 65 0.51 -7.04 -80.02
N GLY A 66 1.48 -6.89 -80.92
CA GLY A 66 2.75 -6.19 -80.67
C GLY A 66 3.93 -6.88 -81.35
N VAL A 67 5.05 -6.16 -81.51
CA VAL A 67 6.29 -6.76 -82.04
C VAL A 67 6.79 -7.81 -81.06
N GLY A 68 6.93 -9.06 -81.50
CA GLY A 68 7.36 -10.18 -80.65
C GLY A 68 6.37 -10.58 -79.54
N ALA A 69 5.12 -10.14 -79.59
CA ALA A 69 4.11 -10.57 -78.62
C ALA A 69 3.81 -12.07 -78.79
N ALA A 70 3.82 -12.85 -77.70
CA ALA A 70 3.75 -14.31 -77.79
C ALA A 70 2.74 -14.92 -76.80
N ILE A 71 1.96 -15.89 -77.26
CA ILE A 71 1.12 -16.73 -76.40
C ILE A 71 1.42 -18.18 -76.72
N THR A 72 1.95 -18.91 -75.73
CA THR A 72 2.35 -20.31 -75.87
C THR A 72 1.51 -21.21 -74.99
N SER A 73 0.80 -22.17 -75.60
CA SER A 73 0.05 -23.24 -74.92
C SER A 73 -0.89 -22.75 -73.80
N SER A 74 -1.62 -21.65 -74.02
CA SER A 74 -2.54 -21.04 -73.05
C SER A 74 -3.84 -20.60 -73.74
N LEU A 75 -4.98 -21.07 -73.25
CA LEU A 75 -6.31 -20.76 -73.80
C LEU A 75 -6.76 -19.35 -73.39
N ASP A 76 -7.54 -18.69 -74.24
CA ASP A 76 -8.20 -17.41 -73.94
C ASP A 76 -7.26 -16.29 -73.45
N GLY A 77 -5.96 -16.39 -73.77
CA GLY A 77 -4.94 -15.44 -73.33
C GLY A 77 -4.94 -14.14 -74.14
N ILE A 78 -4.60 -13.02 -73.49
CA ILE A 78 -4.49 -11.70 -74.13
C ILE A 78 -3.10 -11.12 -73.86
N ALA A 79 -2.24 -11.05 -74.87
CA ALA A 79 -0.91 -10.45 -74.81
C ALA A 79 -0.85 -9.22 -75.72
N ILE A 80 -0.81 -8.01 -75.14
CA ILE A 80 -0.82 -6.75 -75.89
C ILE A 80 0.36 -5.87 -75.47
N GLY A 81 1.31 -5.67 -76.37
CA GLY A 81 2.51 -4.88 -76.16
C GLY A 81 3.71 -5.49 -76.88
N SER A 82 4.74 -4.66 -77.14
CA SER A 82 6.01 -5.18 -77.67
C SER A 82 6.59 -6.18 -76.68
N GLN A 83 6.88 -7.40 -77.12
CA GLN A 83 7.41 -8.49 -76.28
C GLN A 83 6.50 -8.90 -75.10
N ALA A 84 5.20 -8.58 -75.15
CA ALA A 84 4.26 -9.11 -74.17
C ALA A 84 4.14 -10.63 -74.34
N ALA A 85 4.25 -11.41 -73.27
CA ALA A 85 4.28 -12.86 -73.33
C ALA A 85 3.39 -13.54 -72.30
N ILE A 86 2.65 -14.57 -72.73
CA ILE A 86 1.92 -15.49 -71.86
C ILE A 86 2.39 -16.92 -72.18
N GLN A 87 2.81 -17.66 -71.16
CA GLN A 87 3.47 -18.95 -71.35
C GLN A 87 2.78 -20.06 -70.57
N GLY A 88 2.71 -21.25 -71.17
CA GLY A 88 2.49 -22.56 -70.55
C GLY A 88 1.32 -22.66 -69.56
N LYS A 89 0.13 -23.06 -70.02
CA LYS A 89 -1.04 -23.33 -69.16
C LYS A 89 -1.47 -22.14 -68.29
N ALA A 90 -1.32 -20.92 -68.80
CA ALA A 90 -1.81 -19.70 -68.17
C ALA A 90 -3.17 -19.30 -68.78
N ASP A 91 -4.14 -20.22 -68.71
CA ASP A 91 -5.44 -20.03 -69.36
C ASP A 91 -6.19 -18.82 -68.80
N GLY A 92 -6.78 -18.00 -69.67
CA GLY A 92 -7.48 -16.75 -69.32
C GLY A 92 -6.57 -15.65 -68.79
N ALA A 93 -5.25 -15.76 -68.95
CA ALA A 93 -4.31 -14.75 -68.48
C ALA A 93 -4.28 -13.50 -69.39
N THR A 94 -3.96 -12.34 -68.80
CA THR A 94 -3.90 -11.06 -69.51
C THR A 94 -2.58 -10.36 -69.25
N ALA A 95 -1.74 -10.22 -70.27
CA ALA A 95 -0.48 -9.48 -70.26
C ALA A 95 -0.62 -8.22 -71.14
N ILE A 96 -0.63 -7.02 -70.56
CA ILE A 96 -0.79 -5.77 -71.29
C ILE A 96 0.31 -4.79 -70.90
N GLY A 97 1.19 -4.47 -71.83
CA GLY A 97 2.31 -3.56 -71.66
C GLY A 97 3.55 -4.02 -72.42
N SER A 98 4.47 -3.09 -72.72
CA SER A 98 5.74 -3.49 -73.34
C SER A 98 6.53 -4.36 -72.36
N GLY A 99 6.90 -5.57 -72.76
CA GLY A 99 7.66 -6.52 -71.94
C GLY A 99 6.86 -7.15 -70.80
N SER A 100 5.54 -7.00 -70.74
CA SER A 100 4.72 -7.65 -69.71
C SER A 100 4.75 -9.17 -69.87
N GLN A 101 5.00 -9.92 -68.81
CA GLN A 101 5.20 -11.37 -68.86
C GLN A 101 4.33 -12.12 -67.85
N ILE A 102 3.78 -13.24 -68.29
CA ILE A 102 3.13 -14.24 -67.44
C ILE A 102 3.76 -15.60 -67.75
N ASP A 103 4.43 -16.17 -66.77
CA ASP A 103 5.10 -17.48 -66.88
C ASP A 103 4.08 -18.64 -66.78
N SER A 104 4.57 -19.87 -66.69
CA SER A 104 3.74 -21.08 -66.69
C SER A 104 2.85 -21.27 -65.46
N ASN A 105 1.73 -21.98 -65.66
CA ASN A 105 0.75 -22.40 -64.65
C ASN A 105 0.03 -21.24 -63.93
N ASN A 106 -0.14 -20.11 -64.62
CA ASN A 106 -0.71 -18.88 -64.08
C ASN A 106 -2.15 -18.61 -64.54
N VAL A 107 -3.04 -19.60 -64.38
CA VAL A 107 -4.46 -19.50 -64.79
C VAL A 107 -5.11 -18.24 -64.20
N GLY A 108 -5.77 -17.44 -65.04
CA GLY A 108 -6.52 -16.24 -64.67
C GLY A 108 -5.69 -15.08 -64.13
N SER A 109 -4.37 -15.07 -64.37
CA SER A 109 -3.46 -14.03 -63.84
C SER A 109 -3.39 -12.81 -64.75
N ASN A 110 -3.01 -11.66 -64.19
CA ASN A 110 -2.92 -10.40 -64.91
C ASN A 110 -1.53 -9.75 -64.71
N ALA A 111 -0.88 -9.35 -65.80
CA ALA A 111 0.36 -8.56 -65.80
C ALA A 111 0.11 -7.30 -66.65
N ILE A 112 -0.25 -6.19 -66.01
CA ILE A 112 -0.67 -4.96 -66.69
C ILE A 112 0.28 -3.82 -66.32
N GLY A 113 1.13 -3.42 -67.25
CA GLY A 113 2.16 -2.42 -67.06
C GLY A 113 3.38 -2.71 -67.93
N ILE A 114 4.21 -1.71 -68.17
CA ILE A 114 5.52 -1.95 -68.81
C ILE A 114 6.34 -2.84 -67.88
N ASN A 115 6.94 -3.90 -68.41
CA ASN A 115 7.74 -4.88 -67.67
C ASN A 115 7.06 -5.49 -66.43
N SER A 116 5.72 -5.49 -66.35
CA SER A 116 5.02 -6.17 -65.26
C SER A 116 5.18 -7.68 -65.41
N HIS A 117 5.43 -8.42 -64.33
CA HIS A 117 5.75 -9.86 -64.41
C HIS A 117 4.99 -10.68 -63.36
N VAL A 118 4.27 -11.70 -63.80
CA VAL A 118 3.79 -12.80 -62.94
C VAL A 118 4.64 -14.03 -63.21
N HIS A 119 5.44 -14.44 -62.22
CA HIS A 119 6.29 -15.63 -62.29
C HIS A 119 5.51 -16.94 -62.18
N ALA A 120 6.18 -18.07 -62.39
CA ALA A 120 5.52 -19.37 -62.50
C ALA A 120 4.76 -19.79 -61.23
N ASP A 121 3.71 -20.60 -61.42
CA ASP A 121 2.92 -21.22 -60.35
C ASP A 121 2.21 -20.22 -59.40
N ALA A 122 1.95 -19.00 -59.86
CA ALA A 122 1.24 -17.93 -59.15
C ALA A 122 -0.20 -17.75 -59.67
N ALA A 123 -0.95 -18.84 -59.85
CA ALA A 123 -2.32 -18.80 -60.37
C ALA A 123 -3.21 -17.74 -59.69
N GLY A 124 -3.95 -16.98 -60.50
CA GLY A 124 -4.81 -15.88 -60.07
C GLY A 124 -4.08 -14.63 -59.55
N ALA A 125 -2.77 -14.50 -59.79
CA ALA A 125 -2.00 -13.35 -59.35
C ALA A 125 -2.21 -12.11 -60.23
N ASN A 126 -1.99 -10.94 -59.64
CA ASN A 126 -2.11 -9.65 -60.33
C ASN A 126 -0.84 -8.82 -60.12
N ALA A 127 -0.12 -8.52 -61.20
CA ALA A 127 0.97 -7.55 -61.25
C ALA A 127 0.52 -6.34 -62.08
N ILE A 128 0.09 -5.26 -61.42
CA ILE A 128 -0.51 -4.09 -62.07
C ILE A 128 0.31 -2.84 -61.74
N GLY A 129 1.02 -2.30 -62.73
CA GLY A 129 1.93 -1.16 -62.59
C GLY A 129 3.21 -1.37 -63.39
N ASP A 130 3.90 -0.28 -63.71
CA ASP A 130 5.22 -0.37 -64.34
C ASP A 130 6.18 -1.13 -63.43
N THR A 131 6.80 -2.18 -63.96
CA THR A 131 7.71 -3.08 -63.24
C THR A 131 7.09 -3.74 -62.00
N ALA A 132 5.76 -3.80 -61.90
CA ALA A 132 5.08 -4.56 -60.85
C ALA A 132 5.39 -6.06 -61.01
N SER A 133 5.70 -6.77 -59.92
CA SER A 133 6.05 -8.19 -60.00
C SER A 133 5.43 -9.05 -58.91
N VAL A 134 5.01 -10.26 -59.29
CA VAL A 134 4.59 -11.31 -58.36
C VAL A 134 5.49 -12.52 -58.56
N GLY A 135 6.14 -12.94 -57.47
CA GLY A 135 7.09 -14.06 -57.42
C GLY A 135 6.48 -15.43 -57.65
N SER A 136 7.35 -16.42 -57.80
CA SER A 136 6.96 -17.80 -58.09
C SER A 136 6.18 -18.42 -56.94
N ALA A 137 5.25 -19.33 -57.22
CA ALA A 137 4.43 -20.00 -56.21
C ALA A 137 3.63 -19.05 -55.27
N ALA A 138 3.37 -17.81 -55.71
CA ALA A 138 2.60 -16.80 -54.96
C ALA A 138 1.14 -16.75 -55.41
N ALA A 139 0.46 -17.90 -55.42
CA ALA A 139 -0.93 -18.00 -55.87
C ALA A 139 -1.85 -16.97 -55.19
N GLY A 140 -2.68 -16.29 -55.99
CA GLY A 140 -3.62 -15.25 -55.55
C GLY A 140 -2.98 -13.96 -55.03
N ALA A 141 -1.69 -13.75 -55.22
CA ALA A 141 -1.00 -12.54 -54.76
C ALA A 141 -1.27 -11.32 -55.66
N ASN A 142 -1.16 -10.12 -55.08
CA ASN A 142 -1.44 -8.87 -55.76
C ASN A 142 -0.29 -7.88 -55.52
N ALA A 143 0.40 -7.47 -56.58
CA ALA A 143 1.34 -6.37 -56.61
C ALA A 143 0.72 -5.24 -57.45
N ILE A 144 0.26 -4.17 -56.82
CA ILE A 144 -0.44 -3.06 -57.46
C ILE A 144 0.26 -1.75 -57.13
N GLY A 145 0.85 -1.12 -58.16
CA GLY A 145 1.67 0.08 -58.07
C GLY A 145 2.97 -0.06 -58.84
N THR A 146 3.56 1.06 -59.25
CA THR A 146 4.88 1.08 -59.89
C THR A 146 5.93 0.49 -58.95
N PHE A 147 6.79 -0.41 -59.45
CA PHE A 147 7.78 -1.14 -58.64
C PHE A 147 7.22 -1.97 -57.48
N SER A 148 5.90 -2.16 -57.39
CA SER A 148 5.32 -3.02 -56.35
C SER A 148 5.77 -4.47 -56.53
N ARG A 149 6.02 -5.17 -55.42
CA ARG A 149 6.54 -6.53 -55.47
C ARG A 149 5.90 -7.44 -54.44
N VAL A 150 5.48 -8.62 -54.87
CA VAL A 150 5.26 -9.76 -53.99
C VAL A 150 6.36 -10.80 -54.27
N GLY A 151 7.03 -11.27 -53.23
CA GLY A 151 8.12 -12.24 -53.32
C GLY A 151 7.66 -13.67 -53.57
N ASP A 152 8.63 -14.57 -53.69
CA ASP A 152 8.37 -15.99 -53.96
C ASP A 152 7.67 -16.66 -52.78
N ASN A 153 6.82 -17.65 -53.03
CA ASN A 153 6.11 -18.42 -52.00
C ASN A 153 5.25 -17.55 -51.05
N ALA A 154 4.89 -16.33 -51.43
CA ALA A 154 4.06 -15.41 -50.64
C ALA A 154 2.58 -15.47 -51.09
N SER A 155 1.99 -16.66 -51.03
CA SER A 155 0.60 -16.88 -51.45
C SER A 155 -0.40 -15.97 -50.70
N GLY A 156 -1.36 -15.44 -51.44
CA GLY A 156 -2.39 -14.52 -50.94
C GLY A 156 -1.86 -13.19 -50.39
N ALA A 157 -0.61 -12.83 -50.67
CA ALA A 157 -0.04 -11.56 -50.24
C ALA A 157 -0.52 -10.38 -51.08
N VAL A 158 -0.50 -9.19 -50.49
CA VAL A 158 -0.90 -7.94 -51.16
C VAL A 158 0.18 -6.88 -50.93
N ALA A 159 0.73 -6.34 -52.00
CA ALA A 159 1.54 -5.13 -52.02
C ALA A 159 0.79 -4.06 -52.82
N LEU A 160 0.36 -2.98 -52.17
CA LEU A 160 -0.46 -1.92 -52.75
C LEU A 160 0.17 -0.55 -52.49
N GLY A 161 0.69 0.10 -53.54
CA GLY A 161 1.42 1.36 -53.48
C GLY A 161 2.68 1.31 -54.35
N SER A 162 3.26 2.47 -54.70
CA SER A 162 4.58 2.47 -55.36
C SER A 162 5.61 1.89 -54.40
N ASP A 163 6.48 1.02 -54.90
CA ASP A 163 7.55 0.38 -54.12
C ASP A 163 7.05 -0.42 -52.90
N ALA A 164 5.73 -0.67 -52.79
CA ALA A 164 5.18 -1.54 -51.77
C ALA A 164 5.70 -2.97 -51.97
N SER A 165 6.12 -3.63 -50.91
CA SER A 165 6.74 -4.96 -51.01
C SER A 165 6.30 -5.95 -49.95
N VAL A 166 6.03 -7.18 -50.37
CA VAL A 166 5.91 -8.33 -49.46
C VAL A 166 7.03 -9.31 -49.79
N GLY A 167 7.90 -9.60 -48.83
CA GLY A 167 9.08 -10.43 -49.05
C GLY A 167 8.78 -11.91 -49.30
N ASP A 168 9.82 -12.66 -49.65
CA ASP A 168 9.69 -14.09 -49.96
C ASP A 168 9.20 -14.88 -48.73
N ASN A 169 8.36 -15.89 -48.94
CA ASN A 169 7.73 -16.72 -47.90
C ASN A 169 6.80 -15.96 -46.93
N ALA A 170 6.50 -14.68 -47.16
CA ALA A 170 5.59 -13.87 -46.33
C ALA A 170 4.11 -14.09 -46.72
N ARG A 171 3.62 -15.31 -46.56
CA ARG A 171 2.24 -15.72 -46.92
C ARG A 171 1.18 -14.92 -46.16
N SER A 172 0.08 -14.62 -46.84
CA SER A 172 -1.08 -13.90 -46.28
C SER A 172 -0.73 -12.56 -45.64
N SER A 173 0.36 -11.94 -46.09
CA SER A 173 0.81 -10.65 -45.59
C SER A 173 0.41 -9.51 -46.52
N VAL A 174 0.27 -8.32 -45.95
CA VAL A 174 -0.27 -7.14 -46.63
C VAL A 174 0.64 -5.95 -46.38
N ALA A 175 1.09 -5.28 -47.43
CA ALA A 175 1.78 -4.00 -47.40
C ALA A 175 0.94 -2.98 -48.18
N ILE A 176 0.46 -1.93 -47.50
CA ILE A 176 -0.37 -0.88 -48.09
C ILE A 176 0.28 0.48 -47.83
N GLY A 177 0.66 1.18 -48.88
CA GLY A 177 1.32 2.48 -48.83
C GLY A 177 2.58 2.52 -49.69
N ASP A 178 3.00 3.72 -50.06
CA ASP A 178 4.27 3.97 -50.73
C ASP A 178 5.43 3.44 -49.88
N HIS A 179 6.34 2.62 -50.43
CA HIS A 179 7.44 1.98 -49.70
C HIS A 179 7.02 1.12 -48.47
N ALA A 180 5.73 0.79 -48.31
CA ALA A 180 5.29 -0.10 -47.24
C ALA A 180 5.88 -1.50 -47.47
N SER A 181 6.41 -2.14 -46.44
CA SER A 181 7.04 -3.45 -46.59
C SER A 181 6.74 -4.44 -45.47
N VAL A 182 6.72 -5.73 -45.84
CA VAL A 182 6.73 -6.88 -44.93
C VAL A 182 7.96 -7.73 -45.24
N ALA A 183 8.82 -8.02 -44.26
CA ALA A 183 10.02 -8.81 -44.51
C ALA A 183 9.74 -10.25 -44.93
N SER A 184 10.71 -10.82 -45.63
CA SER A 184 10.74 -12.25 -45.97
C SER A 184 10.54 -13.14 -44.73
N GLY A 185 9.77 -14.21 -44.89
CA GLY A 185 9.42 -15.15 -43.83
C GLY A 185 8.37 -14.66 -42.83
N THR A 186 7.94 -13.40 -42.92
CA THR A 186 6.97 -12.80 -42.00
C THR A 186 5.55 -13.07 -42.48
N THR A 187 4.86 -14.02 -41.85
CA THR A 187 3.53 -14.49 -42.29
C THR A 187 2.39 -13.81 -41.54
N ASN A 188 1.25 -13.65 -42.21
CA ASN A 188 0.04 -13.04 -41.64
C ASN A 188 0.34 -11.68 -40.97
N ALA A 189 1.18 -10.87 -41.60
CA ALA A 189 1.59 -9.56 -41.11
C ALA A 189 1.03 -8.46 -42.00
N VAL A 190 0.68 -7.33 -41.40
CA VAL A 190 0.12 -6.18 -42.09
C VAL A 190 1.02 -4.98 -41.84
N SER A 191 1.41 -4.28 -42.89
CA SER A 191 2.11 -3.01 -42.83
C SER A 191 1.24 -1.95 -43.49
N ILE A 192 0.86 -0.91 -42.74
CA ILE A 192 -0.08 0.13 -43.19
C ILE A 192 0.57 1.50 -43.10
N GLY A 193 0.61 2.20 -44.22
CA GLY A 193 1.13 3.55 -44.35
C GLY A 193 2.46 3.62 -45.06
N ASP A 194 2.75 4.81 -45.58
CA ASP A 194 4.00 5.17 -46.23
C ASP A 194 5.23 4.75 -45.39
N HIS A 195 6.21 4.07 -45.98
CA HIS A 195 7.42 3.58 -45.31
C HIS A 195 7.18 2.69 -44.08
N SER A 196 5.97 2.18 -43.84
CA SER A 196 5.73 1.26 -42.73
C SER A 196 6.46 -0.06 -42.99
N THR A 197 7.11 -0.61 -41.97
CA THR A 197 7.82 -1.89 -42.09
C THR A 197 7.29 -2.88 -41.04
N ASN A 198 7.20 -4.16 -41.41
CA ASN A 198 6.78 -5.20 -40.48
C ASN A 198 7.66 -6.46 -40.57
N GLN A 199 8.36 -6.73 -39.47
CA GLN A 199 9.28 -7.87 -39.31
C GLN A 199 8.73 -8.95 -38.37
N ARG A 200 7.46 -8.87 -37.96
CA ARG A 200 6.86 -9.78 -36.98
C ARG A 200 5.57 -10.40 -37.52
N SER A 201 5.57 -11.73 -37.64
CA SER A 201 4.38 -12.49 -38.05
C SER A 201 3.20 -12.20 -37.12
N GLN A 202 1.98 -12.29 -37.63
CA GLN A 202 0.76 -12.06 -36.86
C GLN A 202 0.72 -10.68 -36.18
N SER A 203 1.13 -9.64 -36.90
CA SER A 203 1.14 -8.28 -36.36
C SER A 203 0.71 -7.23 -37.38
N VAL A 204 0.28 -6.08 -36.89
CA VAL A 204 0.04 -4.88 -37.70
C VAL A 204 1.07 -3.83 -37.32
N SER A 205 1.80 -3.33 -38.30
CA SER A 205 2.69 -2.18 -38.16
C SER A 205 2.06 -0.97 -38.83
N PHE A 206 2.11 0.17 -38.13
CA PHE A 206 1.64 1.46 -38.63
C PHE A 206 2.81 2.40 -38.93
N GLY A 207 4.05 1.92 -38.93
CA GLY A 207 5.25 2.72 -39.13
C GLY A 207 6.53 1.89 -39.11
N ASP A 208 7.63 2.50 -38.73
CA ASP A 208 8.92 1.83 -38.53
C ASP A 208 9.55 2.23 -37.18
N ALA A 209 10.80 1.83 -36.93
CA ALA A 209 11.52 2.15 -35.70
C ALA A 209 11.88 3.64 -35.52
N ALA A 210 11.99 4.40 -36.61
CA ALA A 210 12.24 5.84 -36.63
C ALA A 210 10.96 6.68 -36.76
N HIS A 211 9.90 6.15 -37.38
CA HIS A 211 8.68 6.86 -37.72
C HIS A 211 7.44 6.08 -37.26
N GLN A 212 7.00 6.33 -36.02
CA GLN A 212 5.74 5.78 -35.52
C GLN A 212 4.56 6.69 -35.85
N ARG A 213 3.38 6.09 -35.99
CA ARG A 213 2.12 6.81 -36.16
C ARG A 213 1.26 6.69 -34.90
N GLN A 214 0.53 7.77 -34.61
CA GLN A 214 -0.51 7.75 -33.59
C GLN A 214 -1.78 7.14 -34.16
N LEU A 215 -2.38 6.20 -33.43
CA LEU A 215 -3.73 5.74 -33.71
C LEU A 215 -4.71 6.65 -32.98
N THR A 216 -5.41 7.53 -33.71
CA THR A 216 -6.34 8.51 -33.15
C THR A 216 -7.80 8.01 -33.25
N HIS A 217 -8.71 8.65 -32.51
CA HIS A 217 -10.13 8.27 -32.46
C HIS A 217 -10.41 6.85 -31.94
N VAL A 218 -9.58 6.37 -31.01
CA VAL A 218 -9.75 5.07 -30.34
C VAL A 218 -10.70 5.23 -29.15
N ALA A 219 -11.88 4.62 -29.25
CA ALA A 219 -12.82 4.52 -28.13
C ALA A 219 -12.22 3.74 -26.95
N ALA A 220 -12.80 3.87 -25.76
CA ALA A 220 -12.32 3.12 -24.60
C ALA A 220 -12.54 1.61 -24.81
N GLY A 221 -11.49 0.81 -24.59
CA GLY A 221 -11.58 -0.64 -24.68
C GLY A 221 -12.52 -1.22 -23.62
N THR A 222 -13.31 -2.23 -24.02
CA THR A 222 -14.33 -2.88 -23.18
C THR A 222 -14.05 -4.37 -22.96
N GLN A 223 -13.32 -5.01 -23.87
CA GLN A 223 -12.88 -6.40 -23.78
C GLN A 223 -11.39 -6.49 -23.46
N SER A 224 -10.93 -7.67 -23.04
CA SER A 224 -9.53 -7.91 -22.64
C SER A 224 -8.52 -7.76 -23.78
N THR A 225 -8.97 -7.81 -25.04
CA THR A 225 -8.14 -7.67 -26.24
C THR A 225 -8.35 -6.35 -26.99
N ASP A 226 -9.11 -5.42 -26.40
CA ASP A 226 -9.29 -4.08 -26.98
C ASP A 226 -8.06 -3.20 -26.68
N ALA A 227 -7.76 -2.27 -27.59
CA ALA A 227 -6.76 -1.23 -27.33
C ALA A 227 -7.21 -0.30 -26.20
N VAL A 228 -6.27 0.10 -25.34
CA VAL A 228 -6.50 1.09 -24.27
C VAL A 228 -6.17 2.48 -24.80
N ASN A 229 -7.06 3.45 -24.59
CA ASN A 229 -6.80 4.83 -24.99
C ASN A 229 -6.19 5.67 -23.85
N LEU A 230 -5.73 6.89 -24.18
CA LEU A 230 -5.09 7.79 -23.21
C LEU A 230 -6.03 8.18 -22.05
N GLY A 231 -7.34 8.23 -22.27
CA GLY A 231 -8.34 8.54 -21.24
C GLY A 231 -8.40 7.47 -20.14
N GLN A 232 -8.36 6.19 -20.52
CA GLN A 232 -8.28 5.07 -19.58
C GLN A 232 -6.97 5.09 -18.79
N LEU A 233 -5.82 5.34 -19.45
CA LEU A 233 -4.52 5.43 -18.77
C LEU A 233 -4.47 6.59 -17.77
N ASN A 234 -4.96 7.77 -18.16
CA ASN A 234 -5.02 8.93 -17.27
C ASN A 234 -5.91 8.68 -16.04
N SER A 235 -6.96 7.88 -16.18
CA SER A 235 -7.82 7.50 -15.04
C SER A 235 -7.05 6.64 -14.03
N VAL A 236 -6.25 5.68 -14.51
CA VAL A 236 -5.36 4.88 -13.65
C VAL A 236 -4.29 5.76 -12.98
N ALA A 237 -3.68 6.68 -13.73
CA ALA A 237 -2.67 7.61 -13.20
C ALA A 237 -3.24 8.50 -12.08
N LYS A 238 -4.44 9.05 -12.25
CA LYS A 238 -5.13 9.84 -11.21
C LYS A 238 -5.41 9.02 -9.95
N ALA A 239 -5.87 7.78 -10.09
CA ALA A 239 -6.08 6.88 -8.95
C ALA A 239 -4.75 6.60 -8.20
N GLY A 240 -3.64 6.46 -8.94
CA GLY A 240 -2.30 6.34 -8.37
C GLY A 240 -1.87 7.57 -7.57
N GLN A 241 -2.10 8.78 -8.09
CA GLN A 241 -1.80 10.04 -7.39
C GLN A 241 -2.61 10.21 -6.10
N GLN A 242 -3.91 9.88 -6.13
CA GLN A 242 -4.77 9.91 -4.94
C GLN A 242 -4.26 8.96 -3.85
N ARG A 243 -3.85 7.74 -4.25
CA ARG A 243 -3.24 6.79 -3.32
C ARG A 243 -1.94 7.32 -2.71
N GLN A 244 -1.10 7.99 -3.49
CA GLN A 244 0.14 8.60 -2.99
C GLN A 244 -0.15 9.68 -1.94
N GLN A 245 -1.17 10.51 -2.15
CA GLN A 245 -1.59 11.52 -1.16
C GLN A 245 -2.08 10.87 0.15
N GLN A 246 -2.85 9.79 0.05
CA GLN A 246 -3.29 9.04 1.23
C GLN A 246 -2.11 8.46 2.02
N LEU A 247 -1.08 7.95 1.33
CA LEU A 247 0.14 7.44 1.97
C LEU A 247 0.91 8.56 2.70
N LEU A 248 1.01 9.75 2.11
CA LEU A 248 1.62 10.91 2.77
C LEU A 248 0.85 11.33 4.02
N HIS A 249 -0.48 11.36 3.96
CA HIS A 249 -1.32 11.66 5.12
C HIS A 249 -1.09 10.65 6.25
N ASN A 250 -1.08 9.35 5.92
CA ASN A 250 -0.79 8.30 6.89
C ASN A 250 0.61 8.46 7.51
N SER A 251 1.61 8.84 6.72
CA SER A 251 2.97 9.09 7.22
C SER A 251 3.00 10.20 8.26
N VAL A 252 2.32 11.33 8.01
CA VAL A 252 2.23 12.45 8.96
C VAL A 252 1.55 12.00 10.26
N SER A 253 0.43 11.28 10.16
CA SER A 253 -0.29 10.76 11.33
C SER A 253 0.55 9.79 12.15
N ILE A 254 1.37 8.95 11.50
CA ILE A 254 2.31 8.06 12.19
C ILE A 254 3.37 8.86 12.96
N HIS A 255 3.93 9.92 12.37
CA HIS A 255 4.90 10.79 13.07
C HIS A 255 4.27 11.50 14.28
N ALA A 256 3.04 11.99 14.14
CA ALA A 256 2.31 12.59 15.26
C ALA A 256 2.07 11.57 16.39
N ASN A 257 1.69 10.34 16.05
CA ASN A 257 1.53 9.27 17.03
C ASN A 257 2.86 8.92 17.72
N GLN A 258 3.99 8.92 17.00
CA GLN A 258 5.32 8.71 17.59
C GLN A 258 5.66 9.79 18.63
N GLN A 259 5.35 11.06 18.35
CA GLN A 259 5.57 12.16 19.30
C GLN A 259 4.68 12.03 20.54
N ASN A 260 3.40 11.70 20.36
CA ASN A 260 2.47 11.47 21.48
C ASN A 260 2.95 10.32 22.37
N ILE A 261 3.43 9.23 21.77
CA ILE A 261 3.99 8.09 22.51
C ILE A 261 5.23 8.52 23.31
N ALA A 262 6.12 9.31 22.72
CA ALA A 262 7.30 9.83 23.43
C ALA A 262 6.90 10.72 24.62
N GLY A 263 5.91 11.61 24.44
CA GLY A 263 5.37 12.45 25.52
C GLY A 263 4.73 11.64 26.63
N ASN A 264 3.93 10.63 26.29
CA ASN A 264 3.33 9.72 27.27
C ASN A 264 4.40 8.93 28.03
N SER A 265 5.49 8.50 27.35
CA SER A 265 6.62 7.84 28.01
C SER A 265 7.26 8.73 29.08
N GLN A 266 7.51 10.00 28.76
CA GLN A 266 8.07 10.96 29.73
C GLN A 266 7.15 11.15 30.94
N GLN A 267 5.83 11.30 30.71
CA GLN A 267 4.88 11.43 31.81
C GLN A 267 4.84 10.19 32.70
N ILE A 268 4.99 8.99 32.12
CA ILE A 268 5.07 7.74 32.89
C ILE A 268 6.34 7.74 33.75
N ASP A 269 7.48 8.18 33.20
CA ASP A 269 8.73 8.29 33.95
C ASP A 269 8.63 9.30 35.10
N ASP A 270 8.06 10.48 34.84
CA ASP A 270 7.83 11.53 35.84
C ASP A 270 6.90 11.03 36.96
N ASN A 271 5.81 10.36 36.59
CA ASN A 271 4.90 9.72 37.55
C ASN A 271 5.64 8.65 38.38
N GLY A 272 6.52 7.87 37.75
CA GLY A 272 7.36 6.88 38.44
C GLY A 272 8.27 7.52 39.49
N GLN A 273 8.86 8.69 39.19
CA GLN A 273 9.67 9.46 40.14
C GLN A 273 8.81 9.99 41.30
N GLN A 274 7.64 10.55 41.01
CA GLN A 274 6.70 11.03 42.05
C GLN A 274 6.23 9.91 42.97
N ILE A 275 5.90 8.74 42.42
CA ILE A 275 5.54 7.55 43.21
C ILE A 275 6.70 7.16 44.13
N THR A 276 7.93 7.19 43.63
CA THR A 276 9.13 6.89 44.42
C THR A 276 9.33 7.89 45.55
N ALA A 277 9.14 9.18 45.29
CA ALA A 277 9.21 10.25 46.30
C ALA A 277 8.11 10.09 47.36
N ASN A 278 6.86 9.88 46.95
CA ASN A 278 5.74 9.64 47.85
C ASN A 278 5.98 8.40 48.72
N ALA A 279 6.52 7.32 48.15
CA ALA A 279 6.88 6.12 48.89
C ALA A 279 7.94 6.42 49.97
N GLN A 280 8.88 7.33 49.71
CA GLN A 280 9.86 7.78 50.69
C GLN A 280 9.21 8.60 51.81
N GLU A 281 8.36 9.57 51.49
CA GLU A 281 7.64 10.37 52.48
C GLU A 281 6.76 9.51 53.40
N VAL A 282 6.09 8.51 52.84
CA VAL A 282 5.29 7.54 53.61
C VAL A 282 6.19 6.75 54.56
N ARG A 283 7.37 6.28 54.12
CA ARG A 283 8.34 5.63 55.00
C ARG A 283 8.79 6.55 56.13
N ASP A 284 9.13 7.80 55.82
CA ASP A 284 9.59 8.79 56.80
C ASP A 284 8.50 9.15 57.81
N ASN A 285 7.27 9.32 57.35
CA ASN A 285 6.10 9.50 58.22
C ASN A 285 5.88 8.27 59.11
N GLY A 286 6.04 7.05 58.57
CA GLY A 286 6.01 5.82 59.36
C GLY A 286 7.04 5.83 60.49
N GLN A 287 8.27 6.26 60.21
CA GLN A 287 9.30 6.41 61.25
C GLN A 287 8.97 7.49 62.28
N ARG A 288 8.41 8.64 61.85
CA ARG A 288 7.95 9.71 62.76
C ARG A 288 6.85 9.22 63.69
N ILE A 289 5.88 8.49 63.17
CA ILE A 289 4.80 7.87 63.95
C ILE A 289 5.41 6.90 64.97
N HIS A 290 6.38 6.08 64.57
CA HIS A 290 7.06 5.17 65.49
C HIS A 290 7.80 5.93 66.62
N ARG A 291 8.52 7.00 66.30
CA ARG A 291 9.18 7.88 67.30
C ARG A 291 8.17 8.56 68.24
N ASN A 292 7.05 9.02 67.71
CA ASN A 292 5.98 9.61 68.50
C ASN A 292 5.36 8.57 69.44
N ALA A 293 5.08 7.36 68.96
CA ALA A 293 4.55 6.27 69.77
C ALA A 293 5.48 5.93 70.94
N GLN A 294 6.80 5.82 70.70
CA GLN A 294 7.78 5.63 71.76
C GLN A 294 7.80 6.79 72.77
N THR A 295 7.69 8.03 72.30
CA THR A 295 7.66 9.22 73.16
C THR A 295 6.40 9.26 74.02
N ILE A 296 5.24 8.94 73.45
CA ILE A 296 3.98 8.81 74.19
C ILE A 296 4.11 7.72 75.26
N GLN A 297 4.69 6.57 74.94
CA GLN A 297 4.93 5.50 75.93
C GLN A 297 5.84 5.96 77.08
N ARG A 298 6.90 6.72 76.78
CA ARG A 298 7.78 7.31 77.81
C ARG A 298 7.03 8.32 78.68
N ASN A 299 6.27 9.23 78.08
CA ASN A 299 5.48 10.23 78.78
C ASN A 299 4.43 9.56 79.67
N TRP A 300 3.75 8.54 79.18
CA TRP A 300 2.76 7.78 79.93
C TRP A 300 3.37 7.14 81.18
N ARG A 301 4.55 6.52 81.07
CA ARG A 301 5.27 5.97 82.22
C ARG A 301 5.67 7.06 83.22
N ALA A 302 6.15 8.20 82.73
CA ALA A 302 6.54 9.33 83.58
C ALA A 302 5.34 9.91 84.36
N VAL A 303 4.19 10.07 83.70
CA VAL A 303 2.95 10.55 84.33
C VAL A 303 2.45 9.57 85.40
N ASN A 304 2.46 8.26 85.13
CA ASN A 304 2.05 7.27 86.13
C ASN A 304 2.99 7.23 87.34
N ALA A 305 4.31 7.35 87.10
CA ALA A 305 5.29 7.44 88.17
C ALA A 305 5.08 8.72 89.01
N TRP A 306 4.79 9.85 88.35
CA TRP A 306 4.46 11.11 89.00
C TRP A 306 3.17 10.99 89.83
N GLN A 307 2.08 10.46 89.28
CA GLN A 307 0.81 10.23 89.99
C GLN A 307 1.03 9.37 91.25
N SER A 308 1.77 8.27 91.12
CA SER A 308 2.14 7.40 92.25
C SER A 308 2.97 8.15 93.31
N GLY A 309 3.90 8.99 92.87
CA GLY A 309 4.71 9.85 93.74
C GLY A 309 3.86 10.86 94.52
N VAL A 310 2.94 11.54 93.84
CA VAL A 310 2.01 12.50 94.44
C VAL A 310 1.10 11.81 95.45
N SER A 311 0.51 10.65 95.14
CA SER A 311 -0.32 9.90 96.10
C SER A 311 0.45 9.51 97.36
N ARG A 312 1.71 9.05 97.23
CA ARG A 312 2.57 8.75 98.39
C ARG A 312 2.86 10.00 99.22
N HIS A 313 3.15 11.12 98.58
CA HIS A 313 3.40 12.38 99.27
C HIS A 313 2.16 12.90 100.02
N LEU A 314 0.99 12.85 99.38
CA LEU A 314 -0.29 13.19 100.01
C LEU A 314 -0.58 12.28 101.21
N GLY A 315 -0.34 10.97 101.08
CA GLY A 315 -0.45 10.02 102.19
C GLY A 315 0.50 10.34 103.34
N ALA A 316 1.77 10.64 103.05
CA ALA A 316 2.75 11.04 104.06
C ALA A 316 2.34 12.34 104.77
N MET A 317 1.85 13.35 104.03
CA MET A 317 1.33 14.59 104.61
C MET A 317 0.09 14.33 105.49
N GLN A 318 -0.83 13.46 105.05
CA GLN A 318 -2.01 13.11 105.84
C GLN A 318 -1.63 12.45 107.16
N HIS A 319 -0.68 11.50 107.14
CA HIS A 319 -0.16 10.89 108.36
C HIS A 319 0.50 11.91 109.30
N GLN A 320 1.27 12.86 108.76
CA GLN A 320 1.85 13.94 109.56
C GLN A 320 0.76 14.81 110.20
N ILE A 321 -0.31 15.15 109.46
CA ILE A 321 -1.45 15.91 109.99
C ILE A 321 -2.16 15.15 111.10
N ASP A 322 -2.37 13.83 110.95
CA ASP A 322 -3.05 13.02 111.95
C ASP A 322 -2.19 12.84 113.21
N ASN A 323 -0.88 12.66 113.07
CA ASN A 323 0.05 12.64 114.20
C ASN A 323 0.02 13.99 114.95
N ASN A 324 0.12 15.11 114.24
CA ASN A 324 0.04 16.43 114.85
C ASN A 324 -1.30 16.65 115.58
N ARG A 325 -2.41 16.21 114.98
CA ARG A 325 -3.74 16.26 115.62
C ARG A 325 -3.81 15.38 116.86
N HIS A 326 -3.16 14.22 116.85
CA HIS A 326 -3.10 13.33 118.00
C HIS A 326 -2.29 13.95 119.14
N GLU A 327 -1.08 14.46 118.86
CA GLU A 327 -0.27 15.20 119.83
C GLU A 327 -1.04 16.40 120.40
N MET A 328 -1.70 17.19 119.56
CA MET A 328 -2.53 18.31 120.01
C MET A 328 -3.68 17.89 120.94
N ARG A 329 -4.33 16.74 120.68
CA ARG A 329 -5.37 16.22 121.58
C ARG A 329 -4.79 15.77 122.92
N GLN A 330 -3.61 15.15 122.91
CA GLN A 330 -2.92 14.74 124.13
C GLN A 330 -2.55 15.95 124.98
N ILE A 331 -2.03 17.01 124.37
CA ILE A 331 -1.73 18.29 125.06
C ILE A 331 -3.01 18.86 125.66
N ALA A 332 -4.10 18.99 124.88
CA ALA A 332 -5.35 19.53 125.39
C ALA A 332 -5.94 18.73 126.58
N ALA A 333 -5.82 17.40 126.58
CA ALA A 333 -6.25 16.56 127.69
C ALA A 333 -5.40 16.81 128.95
N LYS A 334 -4.09 16.98 128.80
CA LYS A 334 -3.17 17.31 129.89
C LYS A 334 -3.40 18.71 130.44
N ASP A 335 -3.60 19.69 129.57
CA ASP A 335 -3.94 21.05 129.98
C ASP A 335 -5.25 21.07 130.77
N ALA A 336 -6.26 20.30 130.34
CA ALA A 336 -7.50 20.15 131.10
C ALA A 336 -7.25 19.51 132.48
N ALA A 337 -6.36 18.51 132.56
CA ALA A 337 -5.97 17.88 133.82
C ALA A 337 -5.22 18.87 134.73
N LEU A 338 -4.25 19.61 134.20
CA LEU A 338 -3.47 20.61 134.93
C LEU A 338 -4.33 21.79 135.41
N ALA A 339 -5.33 22.18 134.62
CA ALA A 339 -6.29 23.22 134.99
C ALA A 339 -7.22 22.77 136.13
N GLY A 340 -7.55 21.47 136.19
CA GLY A 340 -8.34 20.88 137.27
C GLY A 340 -7.59 20.75 138.61
N LEU A 341 -6.28 21.00 138.64
CA LEU A 341 -5.51 20.96 139.88
C LEU A 341 -5.88 22.10 140.82
N PHE A 342 -6.29 21.71 142.02
CA PHE A 342 -6.78 22.61 143.04
C PHE A 342 -5.70 23.54 143.59
N GLN A 343 -6.08 24.79 143.87
CA GLN A 343 -5.16 25.78 144.46
C GLN A 343 -5.21 25.71 146.00
N PRO A 344 -4.05 25.79 146.69
CA PRO A 344 -3.98 25.82 148.17
C PRO A 344 -4.81 26.95 148.80
N TYR A 345 -5.76 26.63 149.68
CA TYR A 345 -6.53 27.65 150.45
C TYR A 345 -5.93 27.99 151.82
N SER A 346 -5.18 27.08 152.42
CA SER A 346 -4.67 27.24 153.80
C SER A 346 -3.21 27.70 153.79
N VAL A 347 -2.91 28.81 154.48
CA VAL A 347 -1.55 29.37 154.60
C VAL A 347 -0.64 28.47 155.46
N GLY A 348 0.60 28.28 155.01
CA GLY A 348 1.63 27.54 155.73
C GLY A 348 1.57 26.01 155.59
N LYS A 349 0.59 25.46 154.85
CA LYS A 349 0.43 24.00 154.63
C LYS A 349 0.65 23.61 153.17
N PHE A 350 1.31 22.49 152.98
CA PHE A 350 1.53 21.87 151.66
C PHE A 350 0.25 21.19 151.18
N ASN A 351 -0.11 21.40 149.91
CA ASN A 351 -1.24 20.73 149.27
C ASN A 351 -0.74 19.88 148.12
N ALA A 352 -1.17 18.62 148.10
CA ALA A 352 -1.06 17.75 146.95
C ALA A 352 -2.45 17.59 146.33
N SER A 353 -2.53 17.77 145.02
CA SER A 353 -3.75 17.62 144.24
C SER A 353 -3.50 16.67 143.08
N ALA A 354 -4.51 15.88 142.74
CA ALA A 354 -4.52 15.05 141.55
C ALA A 354 -5.80 15.37 140.79
N ALA A 355 -5.69 15.49 139.47
CA ALA A 355 -6.79 15.82 138.59
C ALA A 355 -6.73 14.94 137.34
N LEU A 356 -7.90 14.63 136.81
CA LEU A 356 -8.06 13.88 135.57
C LEU A 356 -8.60 14.82 134.51
N GLY A 357 -7.92 14.90 133.38
CA GLY A 357 -8.33 15.69 132.23
C GLY A 357 -8.64 14.77 131.06
N GLY A 358 -9.70 15.12 130.32
CA GLY A 358 -10.08 14.41 129.11
C GLY A 358 -10.35 15.40 127.99
N TYR A 359 -9.84 15.10 126.80
CA TYR A 359 -10.19 15.82 125.58
C TYR A 359 -10.35 14.83 124.41
N LYS A 360 -11.58 14.71 123.92
CA LYS A 360 -12.00 13.66 122.97
C LYS A 360 -11.63 12.25 123.49
N ASP A 361 -10.86 11.51 122.71
CA ASP A 361 -10.42 10.13 122.97
C ASP A 361 -9.15 10.06 123.84
N GLN A 362 -8.54 11.20 124.17
CA GLN A 362 -7.34 11.26 125.00
C GLN A 362 -7.69 11.60 126.44
N GLN A 363 -7.03 10.92 127.37
CA GLN A 363 -7.11 11.16 128.80
C GLN A 363 -5.71 11.42 129.35
N ALA A 364 -5.63 12.25 130.38
CA ALA A 364 -4.39 12.55 131.06
C ALA A 364 -4.62 12.69 132.56
N VAL A 365 -3.61 12.31 133.33
CA VAL A 365 -3.60 12.46 134.78
C VAL A 365 -2.60 13.54 135.14
N ALA A 366 -3.06 14.55 135.86
CA ALA A 366 -2.22 15.57 136.44
C ALA A 366 -2.05 15.33 137.93
N VAL A 367 -0.83 15.51 138.41
CA VAL A 367 -0.53 15.64 139.83
C VAL A 367 0.18 16.97 140.03
N GLY A 368 -0.23 17.69 141.07
CA GLY A 368 0.32 19.00 141.36
C GLY A 368 0.47 19.21 142.83
N VAL A 369 1.52 19.96 143.16
CA VAL A 369 1.80 20.41 144.50
C VAL A 369 1.68 21.92 144.53
N GLY A 370 1.08 22.42 145.60
CA GLY A 370 0.92 23.83 145.82
C GLY A 370 1.26 24.18 147.25
N TYR A 371 1.92 25.32 147.41
CA TYR A 371 2.25 25.87 148.71
C TYR A 371 1.85 27.34 148.75
N ARG A 372 1.07 27.71 149.76
CA ARG A 372 0.68 29.09 150.02
C ARG A 372 1.56 29.64 151.14
N PHE A 373 2.53 30.45 150.75
CA PHE A 373 3.53 31.03 151.65
C PHE A 373 2.88 32.04 152.59
N THR A 374 1.97 32.88 152.07
CA THR A 374 1.26 33.91 152.84
C THR A 374 -0.18 34.06 152.36
N HIS A 375 -1.00 34.84 153.07
CA HIS A 375 -2.37 35.12 152.63
C HIS A 375 -2.43 35.81 151.26
N GLN A 376 -1.35 36.42 150.76
CA GLN A 376 -1.30 36.99 149.41
C GLN A 376 -0.49 36.17 148.40
N LEU A 377 0.47 35.32 148.79
CA LEU A 377 1.37 34.65 147.85
C LEU A 377 1.23 33.13 147.89
N ALA A 378 0.92 32.54 146.73
CA ALA A 378 0.89 31.10 146.52
C ALA A 378 1.71 30.70 145.29
N ALA A 379 2.37 29.55 145.34
CA ALA A 379 2.94 28.91 144.17
C ALA A 379 2.35 27.52 144.00
N LYS A 380 2.18 27.12 142.74
CA LYS A 380 1.82 25.77 142.36
C LYS A 380 2.71 25.27 141.24
N ALA A 381 3.01 23.99 141.27
CA ALA A 381 3.66 23.27 140.19
C ALA A 381 2.84 22.00 139.93
N GLY A 382 2.51 21.76 138.66
CA GLY A 382 1.78 20.60 138.21
C GLY A 382 2.56 19.87 137.12
N ALA A 383 2.41 18.55 137.08
CA ALA A 383 2.86 17.73 135.97
C ALA A 383 1.71 16.82 135.55
N ALA A 384 1.40 16.83 134.26
CA ALA A 384 0.43 15.96 133.64
C ALA A 384 1.10 14.94 132.74
N PHE A 385 0.59 13.73 132.84
CA PHE A 385 1.12 12.57 132.17
C PHE A 385 -0.03 11.92 131.41
N ASN A 386 0.26 11.53 130.17
CA ASN A 386 -0.48 10.44 129.52
C ASN A 386 0.51 9.32 129.22
N ASP A 387 0.01 8.20 128.69
CA ASP A 387 0.76 6.98 128.40
C ASP A 387 2.13 7.19 127.73
N ASN A 388 2.30 8.24 126.91
CA ASN A 388 3.50 8.44 126.11
C ASN A 388 4.14 9.84 126.19
N SER A 389 3.60 10.78 126.96
CA SER A 389 4.22 12.11 127.06
C SER A 389 3.89 12.85 128.37
N LEU A 390 4.86 13.66 128.82
CA LEU A 390 4.81 14.45 130.04
C LEU A 390 4.72 15.95 129.70
N GLU A 391 3.86 16.66 130.41
CA GLU A 391 3.73 18.11 130.35
C GLU A 391 3.76 18.68 131.75
N TYR A 392 4.38 19.84 131.96
CA TYR A 392 4.48 20.43 133.29
C TYR A 392 4.13 21.92 133.23
N ASN A 393 3.54 22.41 134.31
CA ASN A 393 3.31 23.83 134.50
C ASN A 393 3.80 24.27 135.89
N VAL A 394 4.23 25.52 135.97
CA VAL A 394 4.56 26.18 137.23
C VAL A 394 3.91 27.55 137.18
N GLY A 395 3.17 27.90 138.23
CA GLY A 395 2.48 29.16 138.32
C GLY A 395 2.63 29.73 139.73
N VAL A 396 2.81 31.05 139.81
CA VAL A 396 2.79 31.79 141.07
C VAL A 396 1.60 32.72 141.00
N ASN A 397 0.81 32.75 142.06
CA ASN A 397 -0.35 33.61 142.19
C ASN A 397 -0.11 34.58 143.36
N TYR A 398 -0.38 35.86 143.13
CA TYR A 398 -0.28 36.91 144.12
C TYR A 398 -1.61 37.68 144.17
N GLU A 399 -2.30 37.65 145.31
CA GLU A 399 -3.58 38.30 145.53
C GLU A 399 -3.37 39.68 146.19
N PHE A 400 -3.91 40.73 145.56
CA PHE A 400 -3.91 42.10 146.09
C PHE A 400 -5.24 42.37 146.82
N ASN A 401 -5.20 43.18 147.88
CA ASN A 401 -6.39 43.56 148.66
C ASN A 401 -7.33 44.50 147.91
#